data_AF-A0A3B8RSG0-F1
#
_entry.id   AF-A0A3B8RSG0-F1
#
_cell.length_a   1.000
_cell.length_b   1.000
_cell.length_c   1.000
_cell.angle_alpha   90.00
_cell.angle_beta   90.00
_cell.angle_gamma   90.00
#
_symmetry.space_group_name_H-M   'P 1'
#
loop_
_entity.id
_entity.type
_entity.pdbx_description
1 polymer ?
#
loop_
_entity_poly.entity_id
_entity_poly.type
_entity_poly.pdbx_seq_one_letter_code
_entity_poly.pdbx_strand_id
1 'polypeptide(L)'
;MSKSLTDKTISGLNWSFIGNNLLAVINIVVGIILARLLVPQDFGLLGMTYVFLGLAELFVTLGMGFSIQRIKILTKEHIRVATTTTIFSSAVIYLIFWFFAPYISKFYAEERLISIIRVLSSIFIIQGLVTVSYGQIRRDLDFKYILKIDLISMLLGYGFISSTLAFLGFGVWSLVYGRIASAVISAIITIIKVPINLQPLIKKQEFKDLAGFGGGISLSNLIFYASSNVDLLIVGKLLNSHLLGVYTRALNLMKESLTKVTGGIYNVLFPAFAAVQDDPEKLKIAHLRTIQTVSFFVYP
;
A
#
# COMPACT_ATOMS: atom_id res chain seq x y z
N MET A 1 24.10 -22.58 9.10
CA MET A 1 23.18 -22.48 10.25
C MET A 1 21.99 -21.63 9.82
N SER A 2 20.78 -22.19 9.81
CA SER A 2 19.56 -21.42 9.56
C SER A 2 19.44 -20.36 10.66
N LYS A 3 19.33 -19.07 10.28
CA LYS A 3 19.09 -17.99 11.24
C LYS A 3 17.85 -18.32 12.08
N SER A 4 17.93 -18.11 13.39
CA SER A 4 16.78 -18.23 14.29
C SER A 4 15.64 -17.35 13.79
N LEU A 5 14.39 -17.75 14.04
CA LEU A 5 13.21 -16.94 13.72
C LEU A 5 13.34 -15.54 14.34
N THR A 6 13.90 -15.44 15.55
CA THR A 6 14.18 -14.18 16.23
C THR A 6 15.16 -13.30 15.45
N ASP A 7 16.24 -13.87 14.90
CA ASP A 7 17.23 -13.13 14.11
C ASP A 7 16.64 -12.64 12.78
N LYS A 8 15.76 -13.45 12.16
CA LYS A 8 15.05 -13.06 10.94
C LYS A 8 14.08 -11.91 11.23
N THR A 9 13.34 -11.97 12.34
CA THR A 9 12.43 -10.90 12.74
C THR A 9 13.17 -9.60 13.06
N ILE A 10 14.26 -9.64 13.84
CA ILE A 10 15.06 -8.44 14.16
C ILE A 10 15.69 -7.86 12.90
N SER A 11 16.27 -8.70 12.04
CA SER A 11 16.81 -8.22 10.77
C SER A 11 15.71 -7.61 9.89
N GLY A 12 14.51 -8.22 9.87
CA GLY A 12 13.36 -7.71 9.15
C GLY A 12 12.91 -6.34 9.65
N LEU A 13 12.84 -6.16 10.98
CA LEU A 13 12.56 -4.87 11.63
C LEU A 13 13.56 -3.80 11.19
N ASN A 14 14.86 -4.11 11.25
CA ASN A 14 15.90 -3.17 10.87
C ASN A 14 15.79 -2.75 9.39
N TRP A 15 15.60 -3.72 8.47
CA TRP A 15 15.43 -3.41 7.05
C TRP A 15 14.16 -2.63 6.75
N SER A 16 13.05 -2.94 7.43
CA SER A 16 11.79 -2.21 7.33
C SER A 16 11.94 -0.77 7.82
N PHE A 17 12.58 -0.57 8.99
CA PHE A 17 12.83 0.76 9.54
C PHE A 17 13.74 1.60 8.64
N ILE A 18 14.90 1.06 8.24
CA ILE A 18 15.81 1.74 7.30
C ILE A 18 15.07 2.07 6.01
N GLY A 19 14.29 1.11 5.51
CA GLY A 19 13.56 1.25 4.27
C GLY A 19 12.54 2.37 4.28
N ASN A 20 11.67 2.42 5.28
CA ASN A 20 10.64 3.44 5.41
C ASN A 20 11.25 4.84 5.51
N ASN A 21 12.31 5.00 6.30
CA ASN A 21 12.99 6.29 6.44
C ASN A 21 13.69 6.72 5.15
N LEU A 22 14.41 5.81 4.50
CA LEU A 22 15.11 6.10 3.25
C LEU A 22 14.13 6.44 2.13
N LEU A 23 13.04 5.68 1.99
CA LEU A 23 11.97 5.97 1.03
C LEU A 23 11.30 7.31 1.32
N ALA A 24 11.10 7.68 2.59
CA ALA A 24 10.53 8.98 2.94
C ALA A 24 11.45 10.13 2.50
N VAL A 25 12.76 10.03 2.75
CA VAL A 25 13.74 11.02 2.28
C VAL A 25 13.74 11.13 0.75
N ILE A 26 13.74 9.98 0.05
CA ILE A 26 13.68 9.97 -1.42
C ILE A 26 12.39 10.60 -1.94
N ASN A 27 11.24 10.30 -1.35
CA ASN A 27 9.96 10.91 -1.70
C ASN A 27 9.99 12.44 -1.55
N ILE A 28 10.58 12.95 -0.46
CA ILE A 28 10.73 14.39 -0.25
C ILE A 28 11.62 15.00 -1.33
N VAL A 29 12.78 14.40 -1.61
CA VAL A 29 13.73 14.91 -2.62
C VAL A 29 13.09 14.93 -4.01
N VAL A 30 12.48 13.81 -4.43
CA VAL A 30 11.78 13.71 -5.72
C VAL A 30 10.61 14.69 -5.78
N GLY A 31 9.86 14.83 -4.69
CA GLY A 31 8.76 15.79 -4.58
C GLY A 31 9.22 17.23 -4.75
N ILE A 32 10.34 17.63 -4.15
CA ILE A 32 10.94 18.96 -4.31
C ILE A 32 11.37 19.20 -5.76
N ILE A 33 11.99 18.21 -6.40
CA ILE A 33 12.40 18.30 -7.81
C ILE A 33 11.17 18.52 -8.70
N LEU A 34 10.14 17.68 -8.55
CA LEU A 34 8.92 17.78 -9.34
C LEU A 34 8.15 19.06 -9.06
N ALA A 35 8.13 19.54 -7.82
CA ALA A 35 7.47 20.80 -7.45
C ALA A 35 8.14 22.04 -8.08
N ARG A 36 9.42 21.95 -8.47
CA ARG A 36 10.10 23.01 -9.23
C ARG A 36 9.84 22.92 -10.73
N LEU A 37 9.58 21.72 -11.25
CA LEU A 37 9.38 21.46 -12.67
C LEU A 37 7.91 21.60 -13.11
N LEU A 38 6.98 21.36 -12.19
CA LEU A 38 5.54 21.32 -12.46
C LEU A 38 4.81 22.45 -11.76
N VAL A 39 3.68 22.84 -12.36
CA VAL A 39 2.80 23.85 -11.78
C VAL A 39 1.93 23.22 -10.68
N PRO A 40 1.56 23.97 -9.63
CA PRO A 40 0.74 23.45 -8.53
C PRO A 40 -0.57 22.79 -8.95
N GLN A 41 -1.15 23.23 -10.07
CA GLN A 41 -2.39 22.67 -10.65
C GLN A 41 -2.24 21.18 -11.00
N ASP A 42 -1.07 20.74 -11.48
CA ASP A 42 -0.83 19.34 -11.82
C ASP A 42 -0.85 18.43 -10.58
N PHE A 43 -0.35 18.93 -9.45
CA PHE A 43 -0.46 18.24 -8.16
C PHE A 43 -1.90 18.22 -7.64
N GLY A 44 -2.67 19.28 -7.89
CA GLY A 44 -4.09 19.36 -7.56
C GLY A 44 -4.91 18.25 -8.24
N LEU A 45 -4.68 18.02 -9.54
CA LEU A 45 -5.35 16.95 -10.31
C LEU A 45 -5.04 15.56 -9.77
N LEU A 46 -3.78 15.30 -9.40
CA LEU A 46 -3.42 14.04 -8.76
C LEU A 46 -4.04 13.90 -7.37
N GLY A 47 -4.05 14.97 -6.57
CA GLY A 47 -4.69 14.99 -5.26
C GLY A 47 -6.17 14.61 -5.35
N MET A 48 -6.91 15.23 -6.27
CA MET A 48 -8.33 14.90 -6.52
C MET A 48 -8.49 13.42 -6.90
N THR A 49 -7.60 12.91 -7.74
CA THR A 49 -7.63 11.51 -8.18
C THR A 49 -7.36 10.54 -7.02
N TYR A 50 -6.37 10.83 -6.17
CA TYR A 50 -5.97 9.95 -5.07
C TYR A 50 -7.02 9.78 -3.98
N VAL A 51 -7.91 10.76 -3.78
CA VAL A 51 -9.03 10.61 -2.83
C VAL A 51 -9.89 9.39 -3.19
N PHE A 52 -10.21 9.21 -4.48
CA PHE A 52 -11.03 8.09 -4.92
C PHE A 52 -10.22 6.80 -5.04
N LEU A 53 -9.01 6.89 -5.62
CA LEU A 53 -8.18 5.70 -5.79
C LEU A 53 -7.75 5.09 -4.45
N GLY A 54 -7.49 5.92 -3.43
CA GLY A 54 -7.12 5.46 -2.08
C GLY A 54 -8.26 4.69 -1.40
N LEU A 55 -9.51 5.12 -1.58
CA LEU A 55 -10.67 4.36 -1.12
C LEU A 55 -10.76 3.01 -1.83
N ALA A 56 -10.56 3.01 -3.14
CA ALA A 56 -10.64 1.80 -3.96
C ALA A 56 -9.56 0.78 -3.58
N GLU A 57 -8.35 1.25 -3.27
CA GLU A 57 -7.20 0.43 -2.88
C GLU A 57 -7.51 -0.52 -1.70
N LEU A 58 -8.39 -0.09 -0.77
CA LEU A 58 -8.86 -0.92 0.35
C LEU A 58 -9.58 -2.21 -0.12
N PHE A 59 -10.17 -2.18 -1.31
CA PHE A 59 -10.95 -3.27 -1.87
C PHE A 59 -10.25 -4.02 -3.00
N VAL A 60 -9.20 -3.44 -3.61
CA VAL A 60 -8.53 -4.00 -4.79
C VAL A 60 -8.05 -5.44 -4.56
N THR A 61 -7.48 -5.71 -3.39
CA THR A 61 -6.84 -7.01 -3.09
C THR A 61 -7.61 -7.86 -2.09
N LEU A 62 -8.72 -7.34 -1.54
CA LEU A 62 -9.57 -8.02 -0.55
C LEU A 62 -8.79 -8.63 0.63
N GLY A 63 -7.67 -8.00 1.03
CA GLY A 63 -6.82 -8.46 2.12
C GLY A 63 -6.04 -9.76 1.85
N MET A 64 -6.06 -10.27 0.60
CA MET A 64 -5.42 -11.55 0.24
C MET A 64 -3.92 -11.57 0.54
N GLY A 65 -3.22 -10.43 0.40
CA GLY A 65 -1.81 -10.32 0.76
C GLY A 65 -1.53 -10.63 2.25
N PHE A 66 -2.44 -10.27 3.15
CA PHE A 66 -2.34 -10.58 4.58
C PHE A 66 -2.77 -12.02 4.89
N SER A 67 -3.79 -12.55 4.18
CA SER A 67 -4.22 -13.95 4.33
C SER A 67 -3.10 -14.93 3.98
N ILE A 68 -2.34 -14.67 2.93
CA ILE A 68 -1.16 -15.47 2.55
C ILE A 68 -0.07 -15.45 3.64
N GLN A 69 0.11 -14.33 4.34
CA GLN A 69 1.05 -14.24 5.46
C GLN A 69 0.58 -15.05 6.67
N ARG A 70 -0.74 -15.10 6.93
CA ARG A 70 -1.32 -15.78 8.11
C ARG A 70 -1.39 -17.31 8.00
N ILE A 71 -1.70 -17.85 6.81
CA ILE A 71 -1.93 -19.30 6.62
C ILE A 71 -0.73 -20.12 7.09
N LYS A 72 -0.90 -21.23 7.80
CA LYS A 72 0.25 -22.02 8.29
C LYS A 72 0.91 -22.83 7.18
N ILE A 73 0.11 -23.63 6.47
CA ILE A 73 0.56 -24.50 5.40
C ILE A 73 0.09 -23.89 4.09
N LEU A 74 0.97 -23.10 3.47
CA LEU A 74 0.68 -22.44 2.20
C LEU A 74 0.83 -23.46 1.06
N THR A 75 -0.28 -23.90 0.51
CA THR A 75 -0.30 -24.81 -0.66
C THR A 75 -0.30 -24.02 -1.96
N LYS A 76 0.10 -24.67 -3.07
CA LYS A 76 0.01 -24.09 -4.42
C LYS A 76 -1.42 -23.66 -4.79
N GLU A 77 -2.42 -24.34 -4.24
CA GLU A 77 -3.83 -24.06 -4.51
C GLU A 77 -4.28 -22.75 -3.84
N HIS A 78 -3.85 -22.48 -2.60
CA HIS A 78 -4.07 -21.19 -1.94
C HIS A 78 -3.48 -20.03 -2.76
N ILE A 79 -2.25 -20.20 -3.28
CA ILE A 79 -1.59 -19.19 -4.11
C ILE A 79 -2.40 -18.93 -5.38
N ARG A 80 -2.86 -19.98 -6.07
CA ARG A 80 -3.66 -19.86 -7.30
C ARG A 80 -5.02 -19.22 -7.04
N VAL A 81 -5.72 -19.62 -5.99
CA VAL A 81 -7.02 -19.06 -5.60
C VAL A 81 -6.89 -17.59 -5.22
N ALA A 82 -5.88 -17.25 -4.40
CA ALA A 82 -5.59 -15.87 -4.03
C ALA A 82 -5.28 -15.01 -5.27
N THR A 83 -4.41 -15.51 -6.16
CA THR A 83 -3.99 -14.79 -7.38
C THR A 83 -5.17 -14.58 -8.33
N THR A 84 -5.99 -15.61 -8.53
CA THR A 84 -7.21 -15.50 -9.34
C THR A 84 -8.17 -14.46 -8.75
N THR A 85 -8.32 -14.47 -7.42
CA THR A 85 -9.20 -13.51 -6.73
C THR A 85 -8.69 -12.09 -6.87
N THR A 86 -7.40 -11.83 -6.63
CA THR A 86 -6.83 -10.47 -6.69
C THR A 86 -6.81 -9.92 -8.11
N ILE A 87 -6.55 -10.74 -9.12
CA ILE A 87 -6.64 -10.34 -10.53
C ILE A 87 -8.09 -9.99 -10.89
N PHE A 88 -9.05 -10.83 -10.49
CA PHE A 88 -10.46 -10.58 -10.76
C PHE A 88 -10.96 -9.32 -10.06
N SER A 89 -10.73 -9.17 -8.76
CA SER A 89 -11.17 -8.01 -7.99
C SER A 89 -10.53 -6.72 -8.49
N SER A 90 -9.23 -6.73 -8.79
CA SER A 90 -8.55 -5.56 -9.37
C SER A 90 -9.07 -5.17 -10.74
N ALA A 91 -9.37 -6.14 -11.62
CA ALA A 91 -9.97 -5.87 -12.92
C ALA A 91 -11.37 -5.26 -12.78
N VAL A 92 -12.19 -5.77 -11.85
CA VAL A 92 -13.52 -5.21 -11.55
C VAL A 92 -13.40 -3.76 -11.05
N ILE A 93 -12.52 -3.50 -10.08
CA ILE A 93 -12.31 -2.15 -9.56
C ILE A 93 -11.79 -1.20 -10.65
N TYR A 94 -10.86 -1.65 -11.49
CA TYR A 94 -10.40 -0.87 -12.65
C TYR A 94 -11.56 -0.50 -13.59
N LEU A 95 -12.41 -1.45 -13.96
CA LEU A 95 -13.56 -1.21 -14.83
C LEU A 95 -14.56 -0.25 -14.19
N ILE A 96 -14.83 -0.39 -12.88
CA ILE A 96 -15.67 0.56 -12.14
C ILE A 96 -15.12 1.98 -12.31
N PHE A 97 -13.83 2.19 -12.05
CA PHE A 97 -13.20 3.50 -12.20
C PHE A 97 -13.20 3.99 -13.65
N TRP A 98 -13.03 3.10 -14.62
CA TRP A 98 -13.06 3.46 -16.04
C TRP A 98 -14.41 4.07 -16.45
N PHE A 99 -15.50 3.47 -16.00
CA PHE A 99 -16.86 3.95 -16.26
C PHE A 99 -17.30 5.09 -15.34
N PHE A 100 -16.80 5.16 -14.11
CA PHE A 100 -17.12 6.22 -13.15
C PHE A 100 -16.31 7.51 -13.34
N ALA A 101 -15.18 7.47 -14.05
CA ALA A 101 -14.32 8.63 -14.28
C ALA A 101 -15.05 9.90 -14.80
N PRO A 102 -16.02 9.83 -15.74
CA PRO A 102 -16.80 11.00 -16.16
C PRO A 102 -17.64 11.63 -15.04
N TYR A 103 -18.16 10.83 -14.10
CA TYR A 103 -18.93 11.35 -12.97
C TYR A 103 -18.04 12.06 -11.96
N ILE A 104 -16.84 11.51 -11.70
CA ILE A 104 -15.85 12.14 -10.84
C ILE A 104 -15.37 13.46 -11.47
N SER A 105 -15.12 13.45 -12.78
CA SER A 105 -14.75 14.66 -13.53
C SER A 105 -15.81 15.75 -13.44
N LYS A 106 -17.10 15.40 -13.61
CA LYS A 106 -18.22 16.34 -13.42
C LYS A 106 -18.31 16.88 -12.00
N PHE A 107 -18.05 16.05 -10.99
CA PHE A 107 -18.09 16.47 -9.59
C PHE A 107 -17.05 17.57 -9.28
N TYR A 108 -15.85 17.50 -9.87
CA TYR A 108 -14.81 18.55 -9.71
C TYR A 108 -14.85 19.64 -10.77
N ALA A 109 -15.78 19.59 -11.73
CA ALA A 109 -15.80 20.45 -12.91
C ALA A 109 -14.45 20.49 -13.65
N GLU A 110 -13.80 19.32 -13.80
CA GLU A 110 -12.47 19.20 -14.40
C GLU A 110 -12.40 18.01 -15.36
N GLU A 111 -12.38 18.30 -16.67
CA GLU A 111 -12.45 17.30 -17.74
C GLU A 111 -11.18 16.43 -17.82
N ARG A 112 -10.01 16.98 -17.45
CA ARG A 112 -8.73 16.24 -17.48
C ARG A 112 -8.76 15.00 -16.57
N LEU A 113 -9.60 14.99 -15.53
CA LEU A 113 -9.73 13.86 -14.61
C LEU A 113 -10.21 12.58 -15.30
N ILE A 114 -10.98 12.66 -16.39
CA ILE A 114 -11.49 11.46 -17.06
C ILE A 114 -10.34 10.58 -17.53
N SER A 115 -9.38 11.17 -18.25
CA SER A 115 -8.24 10.45 -18.80
C SER A 115 -7.23 10.08 -17.70
N ILE A 116 -6.98 10.97 -16.74
CA ILE A 116 -6.08 10.71 -15.62
C ILE A 116 -6.57 9.52 -14.79
N ILE A 117 -7.85 9.51 -14.38
CA ILE A 117 -8.42 8.42 -13.57
C ILE A 117 -8.36 7.09 -14.33
N ARG A 118 -8.77 7.09 -15.60
CA ARG A 118 -8.77 5.88 -16.45
C ARG A 118 -7.38 5.27 -16.60
N VAL A 119 -6.37 6.10 -16.82
CA VAL A 119 -5.00 5.63 -17.01
C VAL A 119 -4.38 5.24 -15.67
N LEU A 120 -4.56 6.04 -14.63
CA LEU A 120 -3.93 5.80 -13.33
C LEU A 120 -4.56 4.61 -12.58
N SER A 121 -5.86 4.35 -12.76
CA SER A 121 -6.52 3.17 -12.16
C SER A 121 -5.99 1.84 -12.71
N SER A 122 -5.26 1.83 -13.84
CA SER A 122 -4.58 0.63 -14.35
C SER A 122 -3.57 0.05 -13.35
N ILE A 123 -3.08 0.87 -12.42
CA ILE A 123 -2.24 0.43 -11.29
C ILE A 123 -2.91 -0.69 -10.49
N PHE A 124 -4.24 -0.69 -10.37
CA PHE A 124 -4.95 -1.74 -9.63
C PHE A 124 -4.73 -3.11 -10.25
N ILE A 125 -4.73 -3.21 -11.59
CA ILE A 125 -4.46 -4.46 -12.30
C ILE A 125 -3.04 -4.95 -11.97
N ILE A 126 -2.07 -4.03 -12.00
CA ILE A 126 -0.68 -4.34 -11.66
C ILE A 126 -0.58 -4.83 -10.21
N GLN A 127 -1.23 -4.15 -9.27
CA GLN A 127 -1.28 -4.58 -7.87
C GLN A 127 -1.93 -5.96 -7.72
N GLY A 128 -3.06 -6.21 -8.39
CA GLY A 128 -3.77 -7.48 -8.33
C GLY A 128 -2.92 -8.66 -8.82
N LEU A 129 -2.06 -8.43 -9.81
CA LEU A 129 -1.10 -9.43 -10.32
C LEU A 129 -0.03 -9.79 -9.29
N VAL A 130 0.52 -8.80 -8.58
CA VAL A 130 1.74 -9.01 -7.77
C VAL A 130 1.50 -9.10 -6.27
N THR A 131 0.30 -8.80 -5.77
CA THR A 131 -0.01 -8.80 -4.34
C THR A 131 0.29 -10.14 -3.66
N VAL A 132 -0.03 -11.25 -4.32
CA VAL A 132 0.20 -12.60 -3.76
C VAL A 132 1.69 -12.94 -3.74
N SER A 133 2.42 -12.61 -4.81
CA SER A 133 3.88 -12.78 -4.86
C SER A 133 4.58 -11.93 -3.80
N TYR A 134 4.21 -10.65 -3.67
CA TYR A 134 4.77 -9.75 -2.68
C TYR A 134 4.41 -10.18 -1.24
N GLY A 135 3.21 -10.71 -1.03
CA GLY A 135 2.77 -11.32 0.24
C GLY A 135 3.61 -12.54 0.64
N GLN A 136 4.06 -13.36 -0.32
CA GLN A 136 4.98 -14.47 -0.06
C GLN A 136 6.37 -13.97 0.36
N ILE A 137 6.90 -12.92 -0.28
CA ILE A 137 8.19 -12.32 0.13
C ILE A 137 8.11 -11.78 1.57
N ARG A 138 6.98 -11.14 1.93
CA ARG A 138 6.70 -10.67 3.31
C ARG A 138 6.62 -11.84 4.30
N ARG A 139 5.93 -12.90 3.92
CA ARG A 139 5.81 -14.14 4.71
C ARG A 139 7.18 -14.74 5.02
N ASP A 140 8.11 -14.70 4.06
CA ASP A 140 9.48 -15.20 4.23
C ASP A 140 10.39 -14.27 5.05
N LEU A 141 9.88 -13.13 5.52
CA LEU A 141 10.60 -12.07 6.23
C LEU A 141 11.77 -11.48 5.43
N ASP A 142 11.76 -11.56 4.09
CA ASP A 142 12.81 -11.01 3.22
C ASP A 142 12.62 -9.50 2.99
N PHE A 143 12.58 -8.72 4.08
CA PHE A 143 12.41 -7.27 4.05
C PHE A 143 13.56 -6.55 3.36
N LYS A 144 14.74 -7.19 3.26
CA LYS A 144 15.84 -6.69 2.45
C LYS A 144 15.47 -6.67 0.96
N TYR A 145 14.82 -7.73 0.47
CA TYR A 145 14.36 -7.78 -0.92
C TYR A 145 13.18 -6.83 -1.16
N ILE A 146 12.27 -6.71 -0.20
CA ILE A 146 11.18 -5.71 -0.24
C ILE A 146 11.75 -4.31 -0.39
N LEU A 147 12.74 -3.95 0.45
CA LEU A 147 13.41 -2.66 0.35
C LEU A 147 14.03 -2.43 -1.03
N LYS A 148 14.66 -3.46 -1.62
CA LYS A 148 15.21 -3.35 -2.98
C LYS A 148 14.12 -3.08 -4.02
N ILE A 149 13.00 -3.80 -3.96
CA ILE A 149 11.84 -3.55 -4.84
C ILE A 149 11.43 -2.09 -4.71
N ASP A 150 11.15 -1.63 -3.50
CA ASP A 150 10.59 -0.31 -3.26
C ASP A 150 11.56 0.81 -3.67
N LEU A 151 12.86 0.68 -3.38
CA LEU A 151 13.88 1.67 -3.77
C LEU A 151 14.06 1.76 -5.29
N ILE A 152 14.18 0.61 -5.97
CA ILE A 152 14.40 0.60 -7.42
C ILE A 152 13.17 1.16 -8.14
N SER A 153 11.98 0.74 -7.73
CA SER A 153 10.71 1.24 -8.27
C SER A 153 10.49 2.72 -7.98
N MET A 154 10.92 3.21 -6.82
CA MET A 154 10.80 4.61 -6.46
C MET A 154 11.79 5.48 -7.25
N LEU A 155 13.07 5.08 -7.31
CA LEU A 155 14.12 5.87 -7.97
C LEU A 155 13.99 5.84 -9.49
N LEU A 156 13.88 4.66 -10.09
CA LEU A 156 13.80 4.53 -11.55
C LEU A 156 12.39 4.83 -12.08
N GLY A 157 11.37 4.29 -11.40
CA GLY A 157 9.99 4.40 -11.85
C GLY A 157 9.39 5.76 -11.58
N TYR A 158 9.31 6.17 -10.31
CA TYR A 158 8.72 7.45 -9.99
C TYR A 158 9.74 8.57 -10.23
N GLY A 159 10.85 8.61 -9.51
CA GLY A 159 11.85 9.70 -9.56
C GLY A 159 12.36 10.00 -10.97
N PHE A 160 13.02 9.05 -11.62
CA PHE A 160 13.67 9.27 -12.91
C PHE A 160 12.68 9.52 -14.04
N ILE A 161 11.68 8.65 -14.24
CA ILE A 161 10.72 8.80 -15.36
C ILE A 161 9.83 10.04 -15.17
N SER A 162 9.32 10.31 -13.96
CA SER A 162 8.52 11.52 -13.75
C SER A 162 9.34 12.79 -13.91
N SER A 163 10.57 12.84 -13.38
CA SER A 163 11.42 14.04 -13.52
C SER A 163 11.78 14.29 -14.99
N THR A 164 12.09 13.23 -15.74
CA THR A 164 12.39 13.32 -17.17
C THR A 164 11.19 13.82 -17.97
N LEU A 165 10.00 13.25 -17.74
CA LEU A 165 8.78 13.68 -18.43
C LEU A 165 8.35 15.10 -18.02
N ALA A 166 8.55 15.47 -16.75
CA ALA A 166 8.27 16.81 -16.27
C ALA A 166 9.19 17.84 -16.95
N PHE A 167 10.49 17.52 -17.09
CA PHE A 167 11.44 18.35 -17.82
C PHE A 167 11.07 18.51 -19.31
N LEU A 168 10.51 17.46 -19.91
CA LEU A 168 9.99 17.48 -21.29
C LEU A 168 8.64 18.20 -21.43
N GLY A 169 8.06 18.72 -20.34
CA GLY A 169 6.83 19.53 -20.39
C GLY A 169 5.53 18.72 -20.42
N PHE A 170 5.54 17.44 -20.02
CA PHE A 170 4.32 16.60 -20.00
C PHE A 170 3.30 16.97 -18.90
N GLY A 171 3.61 17.94 -18.02
CA GLY A 171 2.71 18.38 -16.95
C GLY A 171 2.31 17.24 -16.02
N VAL A 172 1.03 17.16 -15.64
CA VAL A 172 0.46 16.08 -14.80
C VAL A 172 0.78 14.67 -15.29
N TRP A 173 0.92 14.47 -16.61
CA TRP A 173 1.19 13.14 -17.18
C TRP A 173 2.55 12.59 -16.76
N SER A 174 3.50 13.46 -16.44
CA SER A 174 4.79 13.04 -15.85
C SER A 174 4.60 12.27 -14.54
N LEU A 175 3.69 12.74 -13.69
CA LEU A 175 3.40 12.12 -12.40
C LEU A 175 2.59 10.83 -12.56
N VAL A 176 1.62 10.83 -13.48
CA VAL A 176 0.79 9.66 -13.81
C VAL A 176 1.67 8.52 -14.34
N TYR A 177 2.45 8.78 -15.39
CA TYR A 177 3.32 7.76 -15.98
C TYR A 177 4.46 7.35 -15.05
N GLY A 178 5.02 8.26 -14.26
CA GLY A 178 5.99 7.90 -13.23
C GLY A 178 5.42 6.92 -12.20
N ARG A 179 4.17 7.11 -11.77
CA ARG A 179 3.52 6.20 -10.81
C ARG A 179 3.24 4.83 -11.43
N ILE A 180 2.76 4.80 -12.66
CA ILE A 180 2.53 3.55 -13.41
C ILE A 180 3.86 2.82 -13.62
N ALA A 181 4.90 3.52 -14.05
CA ALA A 181 6.22 2.93 -14.25
C ALA A 181 6.82 2.37 -12.95
N SER A 182 6.66 3.08 -11.82
CA SER A 182 7.03 2.56 -10.49
C SER A 182 6.29 1.26 -10.16
N ALA A 183 4.98 1.20 -10.40
CA ALA A 183 4.19 -0.01 -10.21
C ALA A 183 4.65 -1.16 -11.13
N VAL A 184 4.90 -0.88 -12.40
CA VAL A 184 5.39 -1.88 -13.38
C VAL A 184 6.77 -2.40 -12.99
N ILE A 185 7.72 -1.54 -12.64
CA ILE A 185 9.06 -1.96 -12.19
C ILE A 185 8.96 -2.78 -10.92
N SER A 186 8.11 -2.37 -9.97
CA SER A 186 7.87 -3.13 -8.74
C SER A 186 7.33 -4.52 -9.03
N ALA A 187 6.38 -4.59 -9.97
CA ALA A 187 5.81 -5.84 -10.40
C ALA A 187 6.85 -6.74 -11.06
N ILE A 188 7.66 -6.23 -11.99
CA ILE A 188 8.72 -7.00 -12.66
C ILE A 188 9.71 -7.59 -11.64
N ILE A 189 10.23 -6.78 -10.72
CA ILE A 189 11.22 -7.24 -9.72
C ILE A 189 10.59 -8.28 -8.77
N THR A 190 9.32 -8.09 -8.42
CA THR A 190 8.56 -9.05 -7.60
C THR A 190 8.37 -10.38 -8.32
N ILE A 191 7.97 -10.35 -9.59
CA ILE A 191 7.73 -11.54 -10.42
C ILE A 191 9.02 -12.33 -10.65
N ILE A 192 10.15 -11.63 -10.83
CA ILE A 192 11.47 -12.28 -10.97
C ILE A 192 11.81 -13.10 -9.71
N LYS A 193 11.46 -12.60 -8.51
CA LYS A 193 11.72 -13.30 -7.24
C LYS A 193 10.72 -14.40 -6.95
N VAL A 194 9.43 -14.12 -7.15
CA VAL A 194 8.32 -15.04 -6.90
C VAL A 194 7.43 -15.04 -8.14
N PRO A 195 7.67 -15.97 -9.08
CA PRO A 195 6.90 -16.07 -10.31
C PRO A 195 5.41 -16.24 -10.05
N ILE A 196 4.59 -15.53 -10.83
CA ILE A 196 3.13 -15.61 -10.74
C ILE A 196 2.65 -16.91 -11.38
N ASN A 197 1.69 -17.56 -10.74
CA ASN A 197 0.92 -18.61 -11.39
C ASN A 197 -0.41 -18.05 -11.91
N LEU A 198 -0.50 -17.87 -13.23
CA LEU A 198 -1.67 -17.32 -13.90
C LEU A 198 -2.77 -18.36 -14.20
N GLN A 199 -2.59 -19.61 -13.81
CA GLN A 199 -3.61 -20.64 -14.05
C GLN A 199 -4.81 -20.42 -13.14
N PRO A 200 -5.98 -20.01 -13.67
CA PRO A 200 -7.13 -19.70 -12.85
C PRO A 200 -7.53 -20.92 -12.04
N LEU A 201 -7.89 -20.69 -10.78
CA LEU A 201 -8.40 -21.72 -9.89
C LEU A 201 -9.40 -21.09 -8.94
N ILE A 202 -10.61 -21.64 -8.93
CA ILE A 202 -11.64 -21.28 -7.96
C ILE A 202 -11.95 -22.56 -7.19
N LYS A 203 -11.46 -22.62 -5.94
CA LYS A 203 -11.85 -23.68 -5.01
C LYS A 203 -12.42 -23.06 -3.75
N LYS A 204 -13.59 -23.56 -3.35
CA LYS A 204 -14.41 -22.98 -2.28
C LYS A 204 -13.73 -23.08 -0.92
N GLN A 205 -12.97 -24.14 -0.65
CA GLN A 205 -12.33 -24.37 0.64
C GLN A 205 -11.20 -23.36 0.87
N GLU A 206 -10.23 -23.32 -0.04
CA GLU A 206 -9.07 -22.42 0.02
C GLU A 206 -9.52 -20.96 -0.06
N PHE A 207 -10.56 -20.66 -0.85
CA PHE A 207 -11.15 -19.32 -0.87
C PHE A 207 -11.74 -18.93 0.48
N LYS A 208 -12.46 -19.82 1.16
CA LYS A 208 -13.00 -19.54 2.51
C LYS A 208 -11.89 -19.32 3.53
N ASP A 209 -10.85 -20.16 3.48
CA ASP A 209 -9.71 -20.08 4.39
C ASP A 209 -8.96 -18.74 4.22
N LEU A 210 -8.92 -18.20 3.00
CA LEU A 210 -8.33 -16.90 2.69
C LEU A 210 -9.28 -15.71 2.97
N ALA A 211 -10.53 -15.81 2.52
CA ALA A 211 -11.50 -14.70 2.51
C ALA A 211 -12.06 -14.39 3.89
N GLY A 212 -12.21 -15.38 4.78
CA GLY A 212 -12.67 -15.14 6.15
C GLY A 212 -11.75 -14.16 6.89
N PHE A 213 -10.44 -14.28 6.69
CA PHE A 213 -9.46 -13.38 7.27
C PHE A 213 -9.23 -12.10 6.45
N GLY A 214 -9.10 -12.24 5.13
CA GLY A 214 -8.85 -11.10 4.24
C GLY A 214 -10.00 -10.09 4.25
N GLY A 215 -11.25 -10.59 4.29
CA GLY A 215 -12.45 -9.77 4.45
C GLY A 215 -12.50 -9.05 5.79
N GLY A 216 -12.15 -9.73 6.89
CA GLY A 216 -12.06 -9.11 8.22
C GLY A 216 -11.02 -7.98 8.29
N ILE A 217 -9.84 -8.18 7.69
CA ILE A 217 -8.83 -7.12 7.57
C ILE A 217 -9.33 -5.98 6.69
N SER A 218 -9.92 -6.27 5.54
CA SER A 218 -10.40 -5.24 4.61
C SER A 218 -11.47 -4.37 5.28
N LEU A 219 -12.41 -4.99 6.01
CA LEU A 219 -13.43 -4.29 6.79
C LEU A 219 -12.81 -3.48 7.93
N SER A 220 -11.82 -4.04 8.64
CA SER A 220 -11.09 -3.32 9.68
C SER A 220 -10.36 -2.09 9.13
N ASN A 221 -9.73 -2.21 7.96
CA ASN A 221 -9.07 -1.10 7.28
C ASN A 221 -10.07 -0.04 6.81
N LEU A 222 -11.25 -0.45 6.35
CA LEU A 222 -12.33 0.47 5.98
C LEU A 222 -12.86 1.23 7.20
N ILE A 223 -13.12 0.53 8.30
CA ILE A 223 -13.56 1.16 9.56
C ILE A 223 -12.46 2.12 10.03
N PHE A 224 -11.21 1.69 10.04
CA PHE A 224 -10.08 2.55 10.42
C PHE A 224 -9.96 3.78 9.52
N TYR A 225 -10.10 3.61 8.20
CA TYR A 225 -10.07 4.72 7.24
C TYR A 225 -11.23 5.68 7.46
N ALA A 226 -12.45 5.17 7.64
CA ALA A 226 -13.61 5.99 7.96
C ALA A 226 -13.40 6.72 9.29
N SER A 227 -13.12 6.01 10.38
CA SER A 227 -12.87 6.58 11.71
C SER A 227 -11.76 7.62 11.72
N SER A 228 -10.69 7.42 10.94
CA SER A 228 -9.57 8.37 10.88
C SER A 228 -9.86 9.61 10.04
N ASN A 229 -10.93 9.62 9.25
CA ASN A 229 -11.27 10.73 8.35
C ASN A 229 -12.68 11.31 8.62
N VAL A 230 -13.44 10.75 9.57
CA VAL A 230 -14.77 11.24 9.96
C VAL A 230 -14.68 12.64 10.58
N ASP A 231 -13.64 12.93 11.35
CA ASP A 231 -13.40 14.24 11.94
C ASP A 231 -13.09 15.30 10.88
N LEU A 232 -12.47 14.95 9.76
CA LEU A 232 -12.36 15.86 8.60
C LEU A 232 -13.73 16.16 7.96
N LEU A 233 -14.62 15.17 7.87
CA LEU A 233 -15.98 15.35 7.36
C LEU A 233 -16.86 16.18 8.30
N ILE A 234 -16.75 15.96 9.61
CA ILE A 234 -17.50 16.70 10.63
C ILE A 234 -17.02 18.15 10.73
N VAL A 235 -15.70 18.36 10.84
CA VAL A 235 -15.11 19.71 10.87
C VAL A 235 -15.43 20.45 9.58
N GLY A 236 -15.39 19.79 8.42
CA GLY A 236 -15.71 20.44 7.15
C GLY A 236 -17.19 20.79 6.96
N LYS A 237 -18.09 20.11 7.68
CA LYS A 237 -19.54 20.39 7.65
C LYS A 237 -19.97 21.40 8.72
N LEU A 238 -19.37 21.35 9.91
CA LEU A 238 -19.77 22.16 11.07
C LEU A 238 -18.94 23.45 11.25
N LEU A 239 -17.73 23.49 10.71
CA LEU A 239 -16.82 24.63 10.83
C LEU A 239 -16.52 25.23 9.45
N ASN A 240 -16.09 26.50 9.44
CA ASN A 240 -15.73 27.14 8.18
C ASN A 240 -14.48 26.49 7.55
N SER A 241 -14.30 26.72 6.25
CA SER A 241 -13.18 26.17 5.47
C SER A 241 -11.78 26.55 5.99
N HIS A 242 -11.66 27.67 6.71
CA HIS A 242 -10.40 28.11 7.30
C HIS A 242 -9.99 27.22 8.48
N LEU A 243 -10.92 26.93 9.40
CA LEU A 243 -10.66 26.02 10.54
C LEU A 243 -10.43 24.58 10.10
N LEU A 244 -11.13 24.12 9.06
CA LEU A 244 -10.85 22.83 8.43
C LEU A 244 -9.40 22.78 7.90
N GLY A 245 -8.93 23.84 7.25
CA GLY A 245 -7.55 23.92 6.74
C GLY A 245 -6.49 23.82 7.84
N VAL A 246 -6.71 24.52 8.97
CA VAL A 246 -5.82 24.45 10.15
C VAL A 246 -5.86 23.05 10.77
N TYR A 247 -7.05 22.47 10.95
CA TYR A 247 -7.24 21.12 11.48
C TYR A 247 -6.55 20.05 10.62
N THR A 248 -6.74 20.12 9.30
CA THR A 248 -6.14 19.16 8.35
C THR A 248 -4.62 19.25 8.35
N ARG A 249 -4.06 20.46 8.42
CA ARG A 249 -2.60 20.68 8.55
C ARG A 249 -2.05 20.07 9.83
N ALA A 250 -2.71 20.30 10.97
CA ALA A 250 -2.31 19.72 12.26
C ALA A 250 -2.39 18.19 12.25
N LEU A 251 -3.49 17.63 11.73
CA LEU A 251 -3.65 16.18 11.56
C LEU A 251 -2.57 15.56 10.67
N ASN A 252 -2.22 16.20 9.56
CA ASN A 252 -1.20 15.66 8.65
C ASN A 252 0.18 15.63 9.30
N LEU A 253 0.57 16.69 10.01
CA LEU A 253 1.81 16.74 10.80
C LEU A 253 1.85 15.62 11.86
N MET A 254 0.73 15.39 12.54
CA MET A 254 0.62 14.36 13.58
C MET A 254 0.65 12.93 12.99
N LYS A 255 -0.20 12.66 11.99
CA LYS A 255 -0.36 11.35 11.37
C LYS A 255 0.90 10.91 10.62
N GLU A 256 1.56 11.80 9.90
CA GLU A 256 2.82 11.47 9.21
C GLU A 256 3.94 11.13 10.19
N SER A 257 4.03 11.85 11.32
CA SER A 257 5.03 11.57 12.34
C SER A 257 4.79 10.20 13.00
N LEU A 258 3.52 9.89 13.31
CA LEU A 258 3.14 8.63 13.95
C LEU A 258 3.27 7.41 13.02
N THR A 259 2.84 7.52 11.76
CA THR A 259 2.90 6.41 10.79
C THR A 259 4.32 6.05 10.36
N LYS A 260 5.26 7.00 10.34
CA LYS A 260 6.69 6.75 10.06
C LYS A 260 7.35 5.89 11.14
N VAL A 261 6.95 6.05 12.41
CA VAL A 261 7.48 5.26 13.54
C VAL A 261 6.76 3.90 13.66
N THR A 262 5.44 3.87 13.50
CA THR A 262 4.62 2.68 13.77
C THR A 262 4.47 1.72 12.58
N GLY A 263 4.60 2.21 11.33
CA GLY A 263 4.35 1.40 10.12
C GLY A 263 5.35 0.25 9.94
N GLY A 264 6.60 0.43 10.36
CA GLY A 264 7.62 -0.64 10.32
C GLY A 264 7.37 -1.73 11.36
N ILE A 265 6.81 -1.35 12.51
CA ILE A 265 6.50 -2.23 13.64
C ILE A 265 5.35 -3.17 13.25
N TYR A 266 4.23 -2.64 12.74
CA TYR A 266 3.06 -3.46 12.38
C TYR A 266 3.36 -4.47 11.27
N ASN A 267 4.04 -4.05 10.20
CA ASN A 267 4.32 -4.90 9.04
C ASN A 267 5.25 -6.08 9.34
N VAL A 268 6.05 -6.02 10.40
CA VAL A 268 7.00 -7.08 10.77
C VAL A 268 6.49 -7.95 11.91
N LEU A 269 5.78 -7.35 12.87
CA LEU A 269 5.17 -8.10 13.97
C LEU A 269 4.06 -9.02 13.49
N PHE A 270 3.27 -8.58 12.49
CA PHE A 270 2.15 -9.37 12.00
C PHE A 270 2.59 -10.76 11.47
N PRO A 271 3.58 -10.87 10.56
CA PRO A 271 4.15 -12.16 10.18
C PRO A 271 4.82 -12.92 11.33
N ALA A 272 5.49 -12.22 12.24
CA ALA A 272 6.17 -12.85 13.37
C ALA A 272 5.19 -13.53 14.34
N PHE A 273 4.04 -12.91 14.62
CA PHE A 273 2.96 -13.50 15.42
C PHE A 273 2.27 -14.64 14.68
N ALA A 274 2.06 -14.51 13.37
CA ALA A 274 1.51 -15.60 12.56
C ALA A 274 2.40 -16.86 12.59
N ALA A 275 3.73 -16.71 12.67
CA ALA A 275 4.67 -17.83 12.73
C ALA A 275 4.63 -18.61 14.06
N VAL A 276 4.20 -17.99 15.17
CA VAL A 276 4.12 -18.62 16.51
C VAL A 276 2.67 -18.79 17.00
N GLN A 277 1.69 -18.68 16.10
CA GLN A 277 0.26 -18.65 16.44
C GLN A 277 -0.27 -19.91 17.14
N ASP A 278 0.47 -21.03 17.07
CA ASP A 278 0.13 -22.32 17.71
C ASP A 278 0.68 -22.49 19.13
N ASP A 279 1.55 -21.59 19.56
CA ASP A 279 2.19 -21.66 20.87
C ASP A 279 1.69 -20.47 21.71
N PRO A 280 0.62 -20.65 22.51
CA PRO A 280 -0.01 -19.55 23.23
C PRO A 280 0.93 -18.90 24.25
N GLU A 281 1.85 -19.67 24.83
CA GLU A 281 2.90 -19.17 25.72
C GLU A 281 3.88 -18.27 24.95
N LYS A 282 4.43 -18.74 23.82
CA LYS A 282 5.33 -17.90 22.99
C LYS A 282 4.61 -16.70 22.40
N LEU A 283 3.36 -16.84 21.99
CA LEU A 283 2.55 -15.74 21.47
C LEU A 283 2.33 -14.67 22.55
N LYS A 284 1.99 -15.08 23.79
CA LYS A 284 1.86 -14.18 24.94
C LYS A 284 3.17 -13.46 25.24
N ILE A 285 4.30 -14.16 25.28
CA ILE A 285 5.61 -13.57 25.53
C ILE A 285 5.99 -12.60 24.40
N ALA A 286 5.80 -12.99 23.14
CA ALA A 286 6.08 -12.14 21.99
C ALA A 286 5.20 -10.88 21.99
N HIS A 287 3.92 -11.03 22.33
CA HIS A 287 2.97 -9.93 22.45
C HIS A 287 3.34 -8.97 23.58
N LEU A 288 3.65 -9.47 24.79
CA LEU A 288 4.07 -8.66 25.94
C LEU A 288 5.38 -7.92 25.68
N ARG A 289 6.38 -8.59 25.10
CA ARG A 289 7.67 -7.94 24.72
C ARG A 289 7.47 -6.86 23.67
N THR A 290 6.57 -7.11 22.72
CA THR A 290 6.20 -6.12 21.71
C THR A 290 5.56 -4.90 22.36
N ILE A 291 4.56 -5.09 23.22
CA ILE A 291 3.91 -3.99 23.95
C ILE A 291 4.94 -3.24 24.78
N GLN A 292 5.79 -3.92 25.55
CA GLN A 292 6.84 -3.27 26.34
C GLN A 292 7.78 -2.41 25.48
N THR A 293 8.23 -2.95 24.34
CA THR A 293 9.14 -2.23 23.43
C THR A 293 8.43 -1.03 22.82
N VAL A 294 7.21 -1.20 22.33
CA VAL A 294 6.40 -0.10 21.76
C VAL A 294 6.11 0.95 22.82
N SER A 295 5.69 0.56 24.02
CA SER A 295 5.41 1.48 25.12
C SER A 295 6.65 2.27 25.54
N PHE A 296 7.82 1.64 25.60
CA PHE A 296 9.09 2.32 25.88
C PHE A 296 9.41 3.41 24.84
N PHE A 297 9.10 3.19 23.56
CA PHE A 297 9.33 4.18 22.50
C PHE A 297 8.23 5.23 22.38
N VAL A 298 6.98 4.91 22.75
CA VAL A 298 5.79 5.77 22.54
C VAL A 298 5.45 6.62 23.76
N TYR A 299 5.67 6.12 24.98
CA TYR A 299 5.38 6.82 26.25
C TYR A 299 6.66 7.21 27.02
N PRO A 300 7.63 7.96 26.46
CA PRO A 300 8.60 8.64 27.31
C PRO A 300 7.90 9.55 28.33
#